data_AF-A0A060WHE9-F1
#
_entry.id   AF-A0A060WHE9-F1
#
_cell.length_a   1.000
_cell.length_b   1.000
_cell.length_c   1.000
_cell.angle_alpha   90.00
_cell.angle_beta   90.00
_cell.angle_gamma   90.00
#
_symmetry.space_group_name_H-M   'P 1'
#
loop_
_entity.id
_entity.type
_entity.pdbx_description
1 polymer ?
#
loop_
_entity_poly.entity_id
_entity_poly.type
_entity_poly.pdbx_seq_one_letter_code
_entity_poly.pdbx_strand_id
1 'polypeptide(L)'
;MDNLISCYWSCRMIPMHRGQYRMRMYDRPDMGGQMNELSDDCPNVQDRFRMSDINSCNVMDGHWLMYDQPNYKGRQYYVRPGEYRRFNDWGGLSPKIGSLRRITDFN
;
A
#
# COMPACT_ATOMS: atom_id res chain seq x y z
N MET A 1 16.61 -13.03 -24.45
CA MET A 1 15.50 -12.15 -24.85
C MET A 1 14.35 -12.50 -23.95
N ASP A 2 14.02 -11.56 -23.09
CA ASP A 2 13.30 -11.79 -21.85
C ASP A 2 11.87 -12.26 -22.10
N ASN A 3 11.54 -13.39 -21.48
CA ASN A 3 10.25 -14.04 -21.52
C ASN A 3 9.28 -13.19 -20.67
N LEU A 4 8.80 -12.09 -21.23
CA LEU A 4 7.68 -11.34 -20.67
C LEU A 4 6.45 -12.24 -20.77
N ILE A 5 6.19 -13.01 -19.71
CA ILE A 5 5.00 -13.84 -19.57
C ILE A 5 3.79 -12.93 -19.65
N SER A 6 3.19 -12.83 -20.84
CA SER A 6 1.92 -12.16 -21.10
C SER A 6 0.77 -13.10 -20.75
N CYS A 7 0.57 -13.37 -19.47
CA CYS A 7 -0.63 -14.03 -18.99
C CYS A 7 -1.16 -13.26 -17.78
N TYR A 8 -1.83 -12.13 -18.04
CA TYR A 8 -2.67 -11.50 -17.04
C TYR A 8 -3.91 -12.39 -16.85
N TRP A 9 -3.89 -13.24 -15.83
CA TRP A 9 -4.94 -14.24 -15.55
C TRP A 9 -6.20 -13.64 -14.89
N SER A 10 -6.10 -12.43 -14.36
CA SER A 10 -7.23 -11.75 -13.72
C SER A 10 -7.10 -10.24 -13.87
N CYS A 11 -8.25 -9.58 -13.92
CA CYS A 11 -8.36 -8.14 -13.81
C CYS A 11 -9.45 -7.79 -12.79
N ARG A 12 -9.40 -6.57 -12.27
CA ARG A 12 -10.42 -6.04 -11.37
C ARG A 12 -10.68 -4.58 -11.71
N MET A 13 -11.95 -4.23 -11.82
CA MET A 13 -12.37 -2.83 -11.85
C MET A 13 -12.23 -2.23 -10.44
N ILE A 14 -11.51 -1.12 -10.34
CA ILE A 14 -11.47 -0.30 -9.12
C ILE A 14 -12.61 0.70 -9.25
N PRO A 15 -13.59 0.71 -8.33
CA PRO A 15 -14.68 1.68 -8.40
C PRO A 15 -14.15 3.09 -8.17
N MET A 16 -14.77 4.05 -8.85
CA MET A 16 -14.47 5.47 -8.64
C MET A 16 -14.70 5.83 -7.17
N HIS A 17 -13.66 6.32 -6.51
CA HIS A 17 -13.73 6.76 -5.11
C HIS A 17 -13.86 8.28 -5.05
N ARG A 18 -15.04 8.77 -4.64
CA ARG A 18 -15.30 10.19 -4.39
C ARG A 18 -15.36 10.43 -2.89
N GLY A 19 -14.21 10.67 -2.26
CA GLY A 19 -14.15 10.86 -0.82
C GLY A 19 -12.75 11.07 -0.28
N GLN A 20 -12.63 11.02 1.04
CA GLN A 20 -11.34 11.05 1.72
C GLN A 20 -10.56 9.76 1.45
N TYR A 21 -9.25 9.85 1.56
CA TYR A 21 -8.37 8.69 1.57
C TYR A 21 -7.78 8.60 2.96
N ARG A 22 -7.77 7.41 3.55
CA ARG A 22 -7.21 7.22 4.88
C ARG A 22 -6.73 5.80 5.11
N MET A 23 -5.50 5.68 5.59
CA MET A 23 -4.87 4.42 5.94
C MET A 23 -4.10 4.57 7.25
N ARG A 24 -4.19 3.55 8.11
CA ARG A 24 -3.32 3.40 9.29
C ARG A 24 -2.31 2.30 9.04
N MET A 25 -1.05 2.57 9.35
CA MET A 25 0.08 1.67 9.17
C MET A 25 0.70 1.40 10.53
N TYR A 26 1.11 0.15 10.75
CA TYR A 26 1.59 -0.31 12.05
C TYR A 26 2.93 -1.04 11.90
N ASP A 27 3.83 -0.82 12.85
CA ASP A 27 5.16 -1.45 12.87
C ASP A 27 5.14 -2.91 13.36
N ARG A 28 4.01 -3.39 13.91
CA ARG A 28 3.81 -4.80 14.30
C ARG A 28 2.61 -5.43 13.59
N PRO A 29 2.52 -6.77 13.56
CA PRO A 29 1.32 -7.47 13.12
C PRO A 29 0.09 -7.15 13.97
N ASP A 30 -1.09 -7.52 13.47
CA ASP A 30 -2.36 -7.47 14.20
C ASP A 30 -2.73 -6.07 14.74
N MET A 31 -2.39 -5.02 13.98
CA MET A 31 -2.59 -3.60 14.32
C MET A 31 -1.89 -3.17 15.63
N GLY A 32 -0.82 -3.87 16.00
CA GLY A 32 -0.06 -3.59 17.20
C GLY A 32 1.05 -2.56 17.00
N GLY A 33 1.64 -2.11 18.12
CA GLY A 33 2.83 -1.27 18.12
C GLY A 33 2.56 0.20 17.74
N GLN A 34 3.56 0.85 17.13
CA GLN A 34 3.44 2.26 16.72
C GLN A 34 2.55 2.38 15.50
N MET A 35 1.69 3.40 15.51
CA MET A 35 0.71 3.66 14.45
C MET A 35 1.00 5.01 13.79
N ASN A 36 1.01 5.01 12.45
CA ASN A 36 1.03 6.22 11.65
C ASN A 36 -0.20 6.26 10.72
N GLU A 37 -0.85 7.43 10.62
CA GLU A 37 -1.98 7.64 9.71
C GLU A 37 -1.54 8.43 8.47
N LEU A 38 -2.05 8.03 7.31
CA LEU A 38 -1.78 8.63 6.01
C LEU A 38 -3.08 8.93 5.27
N SER A 39 -3.20 10.16 4.74
CA SER A 39 -4.34 10.62 3.92
C SER A 39 -3.96 11.06 2.50
N ASP A 40 -2.67 11.18 2.23
CA ASP A 40 -2.11 11.70 0.97
C ASP A 40 -1.03 10.79 0.42
N ASP A 41 -0.57 11.07 -0.79
CA ASP A 41 0.56 10.33 -1.36
C ASP A 41 1.82 10.53 -0.49
N CYS A 42 2.67 9.51 -0.43
CA CYS A 42 3.90 9.48 0.34
C CYS A 42 5.03 8.91 -0.51
N PRO A 43 5.90 9.75 -1.10
CA PRO A 43 7.01 9.27 -1.92
C PRO A 43 8.16 8.67 -1.10
N ASN A 44 8.24 8.93 0.20
CA ASN A 44 9.24 8.33 1.08
C ASN A 44 8.70 8.15 2.51
N VAL A 45 8.45 6.89 2.89
CA VAL A 45 7.91 6.50 4.21
C VAL A 45 8.93 6.74 5.32
N GLN A 46 10.21 6.45 5.06
CA GLN A 46 11.28 6.64 6.04
C GLN A 46 11.46 8.12 6.40
N ASP A 47 11.38 9.01 5.41
CA ASP A 47 11.52 10.45 5.66
C ASP A 47 10.31 11.01 6.42
N ARG A 48 9.09 10.61 6.04
CA ARG A 48 7.85 11.15 6.60
C ARG A 48 7.52 10.59 7.99
N PHE A 49 7.69 9.29 8.19
CA PHE A 49 7.23 8.59 9.39
C PHE A 49 8.36 7.98 10.22
N ARG A 50 9.62 8.12 9.79
CA ARG A 50 10.79 7.47 10.43
C ARG A 50 10.59 5.95 10.59
N MET A 51 9.89 5.36 9.64
CA MET A 51 9.50 3.96 9.59
C MET A 51 9.94 3.36 8.25
N SER A 52 10.45 2.13 8.26
CA SER A 52 10.80 1.38 7.04
C SER A 52 9.93 0.15 6.82
N ASP A 53 9.36 -0.38 7.90
CA ASP A 53 8.69 -1.67 7.94
C ASP A 53 7.24 -1.47 8.39
N ILE A 54 6.30 -1.85 7.54
CA ILE A 54 4.85 -1.86 7.80
C ILE A 54 4.44 -3.33 7.90
N ASN A 55 4.12 -3.77 9.10
CA ASN A 55 3.78 -5.17 9.38
C ASN A 55 2.28 -5.44 9.34
N SER A 56 1.45 -4.43 9.57
CA SER A 56 0.00 -4.48 9.37
C SER A 56 -0.55 -3.12 8.97
N CYS A 57 -1.73 -3.10 8.34
CA CYS A 57 -2.40 -1.84 7.98
C CYS A 57 -3.92 -1.97 7.96
N ASN A 58 -4.61 -0.86 8.22
CA ASN A 58 -6.04 -0.72 8.06
C ASN A 58 -6.32 0.37 7.02
N VAL A 59 -6.87 -0.02 5.88
CA VAL A 59 -7.34 0.91 4.85
C VAL A 59 -8.77 1.29 5.22
N MET A 60 -8.91 2.48 5.82
CA MET A 60 -10.21 2.99 6.23
C MET A 60 -11.01 3.44 5.01
N ASP A 61 -10.36 4.19 4.12
CA ASP A 61 -11.01 4.87 3.00
C ASP A 61 -10.10 4.94 1.77
N GLY A 62 -10.71 4.77 0.59
CA GLY A 62 -10.04 4.83 -0.70
C GLY A 62 -9.22 3.59 -1.06
N HIS A 63 -8.66 3.62 -2.26
CA HIS A 63 -7.81 2.55 -2.80
C HIS A 63 -6.37 3.05 -2.90
N TRP A 64 -5.41 2.17 -2.60
CA TRP A 64 -4.00 2.56 -2.50
C TRP A 64 -3.08 1.56 -3.22
N LEU A 65 -1.96 2.09 -3.70
CA LEU A 65 -0.79 1.33 -4.12
C LEU A 65 0.32 1.54 -3.09
N MET A 66 0.85 0.44 -2.56
CA MET A 66 2.08 0.43 -1.78
C MET A 66 3.25 -0.05 -2.65
N TYR A 67 4.43 0.51 -2.40
CA TYR A 67 5.66 0.20 -3.13
C TYR A 67 6.76 -0.16 -2.15
N ASP A 68 7.54 -1.20 -2.43
CA ASP A 68 8.66 -1.63 -1.56
C ASP A 68 9.85 -0.65 -1.58
N GLN A 69 9.94 0.23 -2.59
CA GLN A 69 10.95 1.28 -2.68
C GLN A 69 10.36 2.68 -2.62
N PRO A 70 11.15 3.70 -2.24
CA PRO A 70 10.76 5.10 -2.33
C PRO A 70 10.47 5.53 -3.79
N ASN A 71 9.75 6.64 -3.93
CA ASN A 71 9.40 7.30 -5.19
C ASN A 71 8.61 6.43 -6.16
N TYR A 72 7.70 5.60 -5.62
CA TYR A 72 6.77 4.74 -6.36
C TYR A 72 7.48 3.73 -7.27
N LYS A 73 8.58 3.16 -6.77
CA LYS A 73 9.42 2.18 -7.50
C LYS A 73 9.34 0.78 -6.89
N GLY A 74 9.84 -0.19 -7.64
CA GLY A 74 9.94 -1.57 -7.19
C GLY A 74 8.61 -2.32 -7.25
N ARG A 75 8.43 -3.29 -6.35
CA ARG A 75 7.24 -4.15 -6.34
C ARG A 75 6.05 -3.38 -5.79
N GLN A 76 4.91 -3.56 -6.45
CA GLN A 76 3.66 -2.86 -6.16
C GLN A 76 2.66 -3.80 -5.48
N TYR A 77 1.92 -3.26 -4.51
CA TYR A 77 0.85 -3.98 -3.81
C TYR A 77 -0.41 -3.13 -3.81
N TYR A 78 -1.49 -3.69 -4.37
CA TYR A 78 -2.80 -3.06 -4.34
C TYR A 78 -3.53 -3.41 -3.05
N VAL A 79 -3.97 -2.38 -2.31
CA VAL A 79 -4.77 -2.54 -1.11
C VAL A 79 -6.06 -1.73 -1.22
N ARG A 80 -7.17 -2.38 -0.82
CA ARG A 80 -8.53 -1.84 -0.83
C ARG A 80 -9.01 -1.64 0.61
N PRO A 81 -10.13 -0.95 0.85
CA PRO A 81 -10.69 -0.81 2.19
C PRO A 81 -10.79 -2.15 2.92
N GLY A 82 -10.30 -2.19 4.16
CA GLY A 82 -10.22 -3.40 4.99
C GLY A 82 -8.98 -3.49 5.87
N GLU A 83 -8.99 -4.50 6.75
CA GLU A 83 -7.89 -4.83 7.65
C GLU A 83 -6.94 -5.85 7.01
N TYR A 84 -5.65 -5.57 7.12
CA TYR A 84 -4.56 -6.46 6.75
C TYR A 84 -3.65 -6.64 7.95
N ARG A 85 -3.72 -7.80 8.60
CA ARG A 85 -3.08 -8.04 9.90
C ARG A 85 -1.61 -8.42 9.75
N ARG A 86 -1.18 -8.81 8.55
CA ARG A 86 0.21 -9.18 8.22
C ARG A 86 0.54 -8.72 6.80
N PHE A 87 1.82 -8.53 6.50
CA PHE A 87 2.24 -8.12 5.15
C PHE A 87 1.92 -9.14 4.06
N ASN A 88 1.79 -10.41 4.41
CA ASN A 88 1.34 -11.46 3.51
C ASN A 88 -0.10 -11.24 3.02
N ASP A 89 -0.96 -10.55 3.79
CA ASP A 89 -2.38 -10.36 3.46
C ASP A 89 -2.57 -9.47 2.22
N TRP A 90 -1.62 -8.56 1.94
CA TRP A 90 -1.56 -7.79 0.70
C TRP A 90 -0.59 -8.37 -0.35
N GLY A 91 -0.11 -9.61 -0.14
CA GLY A 91 0.82 -10.28 -1.04
C GLY A 91 2.29 -9.83 -0.90
N GLY A 92 2.64 -9.15 0.18
CA GLY A 92 4.01 -8.78 0.52
C GLY A 92 4.91 -9.99 0.75
N LEU A 93 6.17 -9.91 0.30
CA LEU A 93 7.22 -10.89 0.63
C LEU A 93 8.04 -10.46 1.85
N SER A 94 7.95 -9.18 2.23
CA SER A 94 8.61 -8.57 3.38
C SER A 94 7.75 -7.37 3.85
N PRO A 95 7.95 -6.86 5.07
CA PRO A 95 7.21 -5.69 5.56
C PRO A 95 7.73 -4.37 5.00
N LYS A 96 8.77 -4.35 4.17
CA LYS A 96 9.37 -3.11 3.65
C LYS A 96 8.42 -2.39 2.71
N ILE A 97 8.07 -1.15 3.05
CA ILE A 97 7.31 -0.24 2.21
C ILE A 97 8.03 1.10 2.16
N GLY A 98 8.44 1.52 0.97
CA GLY A 98 9.18 2.76 0.74
C GLY A 98 8.31 3.93 0.29
N SER A 99 7.17 3.67 -0.36
CA SER A 99 6.22 4.73 -0.76
C SER A 99 4.78 4.23 -0.90
N LEU A 100 3.82 5.16 -0.81
CA LEU A 100 2.39 4.89 -0.91
C LEU A 100 1.72 5.93 -1.81
N ARG A 101 0.82 5.50 -2.68
CA ARG A 101 0.08 6.37 -3.59
C ARG A 101 -1.41 6.07 -3.56
N ARG A 102 -2.24 7.10 -3.54
CA ARG A 102 -3.69 6.97 -3.71
C ARG A 102 -3.99 6.61 -5.16
N ILE A 103 -4.97 5.74 -5.35
CA ILE A 103 -5.59 5.53 -6.66
C ILE A 103 -6.74 6.52 -6.77
N THR A 104 -6.43 7.69 -7.31
CA THR A 104 -7.41 8.69 -7.74
C THR A 104 -7.65 8.48 -9.23
N ASP A 105 -8.90 8.50 -9.66
CA ASP A 105 -9.17 8.57 -11.10
C ASP A 105 -8.53 9.83 -11.69
N PHE A 106 -7.85 9.68 -12.81
CA PHE A 106 -7.46 10.80 -13.65
C PHE A 106 -8.72 11.26 -14.38
N ASN A 107 -9.17 12.49 -14.12
CA ASN A 107 -9.98 13.22 -15.10
C ASN A 107 -9.08 13.61 -16.28
#